data_AF-A0A961TS17-F1
#
_entry.id   AF-A0A961TS17-F1
#
_cell.length_a   1.000
_cell.length_b   1.000
_cell.length_c   1.000
_cell.angle_alpha   90.00
_cell.angle_beta   90.00
_cell.angle_gamma   90.00
#
_symmetry.space_group_name_H-M   'P 1'
#
loop_
_entity.id
_entity.type
_entity.pdbx_description
1 polymer ?
#
loop_
_entity_poly.entity_id
_entity_poly.type
_entity_poly.pdbx_seq_one_letter_code
_entity_poly.pdbx_strand_id
1 'polypeptide(L)'
;MNASTPIEGVVEILTGSGYRRLSSPLSIAGLSFEFPAALIGENPSPDLVLVADTAFEADTRILRKVEGVARALDVARSKRPLTAILVGPRPTAAVLDAMTKVCRVLPTGVIRPDDTSGLLQNWLAVLLPLALPEPSQNVTEPLESIVHRSDDLDEGIIEIMALGAQGVDAVQARLHELLNTSLEPASEDQEEKSEPIGIVFE
;
A
#
# COMPACT_ATOMS: atom_id res chain seq x y z
N MET A 1 -22.07 3.38 15.22
CA MET A 1 -20.81 3.00 14.55
C MET A 1 -19.71 3.45 15.48
N ASN A 2 -19.13 2.54 16.25
CA ASN A 2 -18.19 2.90 17.31
C ASN A 2 -16.91 3.40 16.65
N ALA A 3 -16.43 4.57 17.05
CA ALA A 3 -15.09 5.03 16.71
C ALA A 3 -14.10 4.00 17.29
N SER A 4 -13.71 3.03 16.46
CA SER A 4 -12.73 2.01 16.82
C SER A 4 -11.43 2.74 17.11
N THR A 5 -10.85 2.52 18.29
CA THR A 5 -9.54 3.11 18.58
C THR A 5 -8.52 2.60 17.56
N PRO A 6 -7.45 3.35 17.26
CA PRO A 6 -6.41 2.88 16.33
C PRO A 6 -5.90 1.47 16.64
N ILE A 7 -5.86 1.10 17.93
CA ILE A 7 -5.51 -0.25 18.41
C ILE A 7 -6.56 -1.28 18.00
N GLU A 8 -7.84 -1.00 18.20
CA GLU A 8 -8.92 -1.92 17.82
C GLU A 8 -9.02 -2.07 16.29
N GLY A 9 -8.71 -1.03 15.51
CA GLY A 9 -8.57 -1.15 14.05
C GLY A 9 -7.47 -2.14 13.63
N VAL A 10 -6.30 -2.11 14.28
CA VAL A 10 -5.23 -3.09 14.06
C VAL A 10 -5.69 -4.50 14.44
N VAL A 11 -6.35 -4.65 15.59
CA VAL A 11 -6.86 -5.95 16.05
C VAL A 11 -7.89 -6.51 15.08
N GLU A 12 -8.82 -5.69 14.61
CA GLU A 12 -9.86 -6.10 13.66
C GLU A 12 -9.27 -6.62 12.34
N ILE A 13 -8.31 -5.89 11.77
CA ILE A 13 -7.63 -6.31 10.52
C ILE A 13 -6.85 -7.62 10.71
N LEU A 14 -6.10 -7.75 11.81
CA LEU A 14 -5.31 -8.95 12.07
C LEU A 14 -6.20 -10.16 12.40
N THR A 15 -7.26 -9.98 13.18
CA THR A 15 -8.20 -11.08 13.47
C THR A 15 -8.98 -11.52 12.24
N GLY A 16 -9.38 -10.58 11.39
CA GLY A 16 -10.00 -10.87 10.08
C GLY A 16 -9.09 -11.63 9.12
N SER A 17 -7.77 -11.59 9.33
CA SER A 17 -6.77 -12.33 8.53
C SER A 17 -6.24 -13.60 9.19
N GLY A 18 -6.86 -14.05 10.29
CA GLY A 18 -6.56 -15.33 10.93
C GLY A 18 -5.63 -15.26 12.14
N TYR A 19 -5.27 -14.07 12.63
CA TYR A 19 -4.57 -13.94 13.91
C TYR A 19 -5.55 -14.13 15.07
N ARG A 20 -5.10 -14.77 16.15
CA ARG A 20 -5.89 -14.92 17.39
C ARG A 20 -5.40 -13.92 18.44
N ARG A 21 -6.31 -13.15 19.03
CA ARG A 21 -6.00 -12.29 20.19
C ARG A 21 -5.64 -13.16 21.40
N LEU A 22 -4.55 -12.83 22.08
CA LEU A 22 -4.12 -13.46 23.32
C LEU A 22 -4.75 -12.75 24.52
N SER A 23 -4.85 -13.45 25.65
CA SER A 23 -5.31 -12.86 26.91
C SER A 23 -4.38 -11.74 27.36
N SER A 24 -4.96 -10.70 27.96
CA SER A 24 -4.20 -9.69 28.69
C SER A 24 -4.33 -9.94 30.20
N PRO A 25 -3.22 -9.96 30.96
CA PRO A 25 -1.86 -9.76 30.50
C PRO A 25 -1.29 -10.97 29.74
N LEU A 26 -0.34 -10.71 28.84
CA LEU A 26 0.37 -11.73 28.08
C LEU A 26 1.30 -12.50 29.01
N SER A 27 1.12 -13.82 29.11
CA SER A 27 1.94 -14.69 29.95
C SER A 27 2.90 -15.54 29.11
N ILE A 28 4.21 -15.41 29.36
CA ILE A 28 5.27 -16.18 28.68
C ILE A 28 6.29 -16.63 29.73
N ALA A 29 6.54 -17.94 29.84
CA ALA A 29 7.49 -18.52 30.79
C ALA A 29 7.26 -18.07 32.26
N GLY A 30 6.00 -17.84 32.65
CA GLY A 30 5.62 -17.38 33.99
C GLY A 30 5.79 -15.87 34.22
N LEU A 31 6.25 -15.12 33.23
CA LEU A 31 6.31 -13.66 33.25
C LEU A 31 5.04 -13.08 32.62
N SER A 32 4.57 -11.96 33.19
CA SER A 32 3.34 -11.29 32.78
C SER A 32 3.67 -9.92 32.17
N PHE A 33 3.14 -9.65 30.98
CA PHE A 33 3.38 -8.42 30.23
C PHE A 33 2.06 -7.74 29.85
N GLU A 34 1.93 -6.47 30.18
CA GLU A 34 0.76 -5.66 29.82
C GLU A 34 0.98 -4.94 28.50
N PHE A 35 0.23 -5.34 27.48
CA PHE A 35 0.10 -4.64 26.20
C PHE A 35 -1.38 -4.36 25.92
N PRO A 36 -1.71 -3.25 25.24
CA PRO A 36 -3.07 -2.99 24.77
C PRO A 36 -3.68 -4.15 23.97
N ALA A 37 -2.88 -4.77 23.10
CA ALA A 37 -3.23 -6.02 22.47
C ALA A 37 -1.98 -6.87 22.19
N ALA A 38 -2.16 -8.18 22.24
CA ALA A 38 -1.20 -9.16 21.76
C ALA A 38 -1.97 -10.18 20.90
N LEU A 39 -1.40 -10.56 19.76
CA LEU A 39 -2.01 -11.50 18.83
C LEU A 39 -0.99 -12.54 18.41
N ILE A 40 -1.48 -13.73 18.07
CA ILE A 40 -0.65 -14.81 17.54
C ILE A 40 -1.18 -15.26 16.19
N GLY A 41 -0.29 -15.29 15.20
CA GLY A 41 -0.58 -15.90 13.91
C GLY A 41 -0.47 -17.43 13.99
N GLU A 42 -1.21 -18.09 13.11
CA GLU A 42 -1.07 -19.52 12.83
C GLU A 42 -0.49 -19.74 11.42
N ASN A 43 -0.39 -20.99 10.98
CA ASN A 43 0.17 -21.29 9.66
C ASN A 43 -0.51 -20.46 8.57
N PRO A 44 0.26 -19.82 7.66
CA PRO A 44 1.70 -20.00 7.44
C PRO A 44 2.63 -19.09 8.26
N SER A 45 2.10 -18.12 9.02
CA SER A 45 2.91 -17.08 9.69
C SER A 45 2.72 -17.13 11.21
N PRO A 46 3.52 -17.92 11.96
CA PRO A 46 3.35 -18.12 13.40
C PRO A 46 3.85 -16.95 14.27
N ASP A 47 3.68 -15.71 13.80
CA ASP A 47 4.21 -14.47 14.39
C ASP A 47 3.51 -14.12 15.71
N LEU A 48 4.28 -13.70 16.70
CA LEU A 48 3.75 -13.06 17.91
C LEU A 48 3.75 -11.54 17.67
N VAL A 49 2.56 -10.97 17.61
CA VAL A 49 2.37 -9.54 17.36
C VAL A 49 1.99 -8.85 18.66
N LEU A 50 2.75 -7.82 19.02
CA LEU A 50 2.47 -6.93 20.15
C LEU A 50 2.01 -5.58 19.59
N VAL A 51 0.88 -5.07 20.07
CA VAL A 51 0.38 -3.74 19.71
C VAL A 51 0.57 -2.81 20.90
N ALA A 52 1.28 -1.71 20.69
CA ALA A 52 1.53 -0.68 21.70
C ALA A 52 1.15 0.70 21.16
N ASP A 53 0.76 1.58 22.07
CA ASP A 53 0.37 2.96 21.74
C ASP A 53 1.36 3.95 22.36
N THR A 54 2.13 4.61 21.49
CA THR A 54 3.16 5.57 21.87
C THR A 54 2.59 6.93 22.28
N ALA A 55 1.28 7.16 22.08
CA ALA A 55 0.60 8.34 22.61
C ALA A 55 0.26 8.18 24.11
N PHE A 56 0.07 6.94 24.60
CA PHE A 56 -0.30 6.66 25.99
C PHE A 56 0.87 6.13 26.84
N GLU A 57 1.84 5.45 26.24
CA GLU A 57 3.00 4.91 26.94
C GLU A 57 4.30 5.41 26.33
N ALA A 58 5.25 5.83 27.17
CA ALA A 58 6.56 6.30 26.72
C ALA A 58 7.29 5.20 25.93
N ASP A 59 7.91 5.59 24.81
CA ASP A 59 8.59 4.67 23.89
C ASP A 59 9.67 3.82 24.58
N THR A 60 10.44 4.40 25.50
CA THR A 60 11.43 3.68 26.32
C THR A 60 10.81 2.62 27.24
N ARG A 61 9.57 2.82 27.71
CA ARG A 61 8.86 1.84 28.53
C ARG A 61 8.31 0.71 27.67
N ILE A 62 7.79 1.03 26.48
CA ILE A 62 7.39 0.04 25.47
C ILE A 62 8.60 -0.83 25.09
N LEU A 63 9.77 -0.22 24.84
CA LEU A 63 11.02 -0.93 24.53
C LEU A 63 11.36 -1.97 25.60
N ARG A 64 11.37 -1.58 26.88
CA ARG A 64 11.66 -2.51 27.99
C ARG A 64 10.70 -3.69 28.05
N LYS A 65 9.41 -3.46 27.79
CA LYS A 65 8.40 -4.53 27.74
C LYS A 65 8.68 -5.47 26.56
N VAL A 66 8.99 -4.94 25.39
CA VAL A 66 9.32 -5.71 24.19
C VAL A 66 10.60 -6.53 24.40
N GLU A 67 11.65 -5.95 24.97
CA GLU A 67 12.89 -6.67 25.34
C GLU A 67 12.61 -7.77 26.36
N GLY A 68 11.74 -7.52 27.33
CA GLY A 68 11.29 -8.51 28.30
C GLY A 68 10.56 -9.68 27.64
N VAL A 69 9.66 -9.41 26.70
CA VAL A 69 8.98 -10.46 25.90
C VAL A 69 9.97 -11.24 25.07
N ALA A 70 10.87 -10.58 24.34
CA ALA A 70 11.90 -11.23 23.54
C ALA A 70 12.75 -12.17 24.41
N ARG A 71 13.18 -11.70 25.59
CA ARG A 71 13.93 -12.54 26.53
C ARG A 71 13.12 -13.71 27.08
N ALA A 72 11.83 -13.52 27.34
CA ALA A 72 10.94 -14.59 27.78
C ALA A 72 10.76 -15.66 26.70
N LEU A 73 10.67 -15.25 25.43
CA LEU A 73 10.63 -16.17 24.29
C LEU A 73 11.93 -16.98 24.15
N ASP A 74 13.09 -16.35 24.35
CA ASP A 74 14.40 -17.04 24.35
C ASP A 74 14.45 -18.12 25.44
N VAL A 75 14.03 -17.79 26.66
CA VAL A 75 13.98 -18.73 27.80
C VAL A 75 13.00 -19.88 27.52
N ALA A 76 11.86 -19.57 26.91
CA ALA A 76 10.88 -20.56 26.47
C ALA A 76 11.34 -21.39 25.26
N ARG A 77 12.50 -21.09 24.66
CA ARG A 77 13.00 -21.67 23.41
C ARG A 77 11.99 -21.56 22.25
N SER A 78 11.19 -20.51 22.25
CA SER A 78 10.25 -20.22 21.17
C SER A 78 11.02 -19.74 19.93
N LYS A 79 10.66 -20.27 18.76
CA LYS A 79 11.19 -19.82 17.46
C LYS A 79 10.24 -18.88 16.72
N ARG A 80 9.16 -18.45 17.38
CA ARG A 80 8.19 -17.55 16.78
C ARG A 80 8.84 -16.19 16.57
N PRO A 81 8.71 -15.57 15.38
CA PRO A 81 9.12 -14.19 15.22
C PRO A 81 8.29 -13.31 16.15
N LEU A 82 8.87 -12.17 16.51
CA LEU A 82 8.24 -11.13 17.31
C LEU A 82 8.09 -9.89 16.43
N THR A 83 6.87 -9.37 16.34
CA THR A 83 6.58 -8.10 15.68
C THR A 83 5.93 -7.13 16.66
N ALA A 84 6.46 -5.90 16.74
CA ALA A 84 5.87 -4.81 17.50
C ALA A 84 5.22 -3.80 16.55
N ILE A 85 3.90 -3.64 16.64
CA ILE A 85 3.13 -2.60 15.96
C ILE A 85 3.03 -1.40 16.89
N LEU A 86 3.51 -0.25 16.43
CA LEU A 86 3.54 0.98 17.21
C LEU A 86 2.53 1.97 16.62
N VAL A 87 1.46 2.19 17.36
CA VAL A 87 0.40 3.11 17.01
C VAL A 87 0.66 4.44 17.71
N GLY A 88 0.45 5.56 17.02
CA GLY A 88 0.68 6.90 17.57
C GLY A 88 1.98 7.56 17.07
N PRO A 89 2.48 8.59 17.78
CA PRO A 89 3.69 9.31 17.41
C PRO A 89 4.89 8.38 17.19
N ARG A 90 5.67 8.65 16.15
CA ARG A 90 6.85 7.84 15.85
C ARG A 90 7.85 7.92 17.02
N PRO A 91 8.34 6.78 17.55
CA PRO A 91 9.38 6.79 18.58
C PRO A 91 10.66 7.47 18.11
N THR A 92 11.53 7.79 19.07
CA THR A 92 12.86 8.29 18.76
C THR A 92 13.67 7.27 17.94
N ALA A 93 14.58 7.75 17.09
CA ALA A 93 15.42 6.87 16.26
C ALA A 93 16.22 5.87 17.11
N ALA A 94 16.77 6.31 18.25
CA ALA A 94 17.50 5.45 19.17
C ALA A 94 16.63 4.32 19.75
N VAL A 95 15.36 4.58 20.04
CA VAL A 95 14.42 3.55 20.53
C VAL A 95 14.01 2.59 19.43
N LEU A 96 13.75 3.09 18.20
CA LEU A 96 13.49 2.22 17.05
C LEU A 96 14.68 1.30 16.77
N ASP A 97 15.91 1.82 16.76
CA ASP A 97 17.13 1.05 16.56
C ASP A 97 17.38 0.02 17.66
N ALA A 98 16.91 0.29 18.89
CA ALA A 98 16.97 -0.69 19.96
C ALA A 98 15.91 -1.79 19.77
N MET A 99 14.67 -1.43 19.44
CA MET A 99 13.58 -2.39 19.23
C MET A 99 13.87 -3.33 18.04
N THR A 100 14.46 -2.83 16.95
CA THR A 100 14.76 -3.63 15.75
C THR A 100 15.82 -4.71 15.99
N LYS A 101 16.60 -4.62 17.07
CA LYS A 101 17.57 -5.66 17.46
C LYS A 101 16.90 -6.91 18.02
N VAL A 102 15.66 -6.81 18.49
CA VAL A 102 14.95 -7.91 19.17
C VAL A 102 13.64 -8.31 18.48
N CYS A 103 13.09 -7.46 17.62
CA CYS A 103 11.82 -7.73 16.92
C CYS A 103 11.72 -6.96 15.60
N ARG A 104 10.77 -7.34 14.75
CA ARG A 104 10.34 -6.50 13.62
C ARG A 104 9.47 -5.36 14.14
N VAL A 105 9.73 -4.13 13.72
CA VAL A 105 8.97 -2.95 14.17
C VAL A 105 8.14 -2.39 13.01
N LEU A 106 6.84 -2.20 13.24
CA LEU A 106 5.90 -1.62 12.28
C LEU A 106 5.27 -0.35 12.89
N PRO A 107 5.88 0.83 12.67
CA PRO A 107 5.28 2.08 13.08
C PRO A 107 4.16 2.47 12.10
N THR A 108 2.92 2.54 12.57
CA THR A 108 1.77 2.95 11.74
C THR A 108 1.58 4.47 11.74
N GLY A 109 2.25 5.19 12.64
CA GLY A 109 2.06 6.62 12.84
C GLY A 109 0.74 6.95 13.52
N VAL A 110 0.37 8.23 13.47
CA VAL A 110 -0.89 8.74 14.02
C VAL A 110 -2.01 8.46 13.02
N ILE A 111 -2.81 7.42 13.29
CA ILE A 111 -3.96 7.05 12.47
C ILE A 111 -5.14 7.93 12.88
N ARG A 112 -5.75 8.63 11.92
CA ARG A 112 -7.01 9.35 12.13
C ARG A 112 -8.18 8.37 12.09
N PRO A 113 -9.23 8.55 12.91
CA PRO A 113 -10.39 7.65 12.94
C PRO A 113 -11.09 7.48 11.57
N ASP A 114 -10.95 8.48 10.71
CA ASP A 114 -11.61 8.60 9.41
C ASP A 114 -10.82 7.91 8.27
N ASP A 115 -9.56 7.53 8.52
CA ASP A 115 -8.59 7.02 7.53
C ASP A 115 -8.24 5.53 7.76
N THR A 116 -9.08 4.86 8.56
CA THR A 116 -8.69 3.68 9.34
C THR A 116 -8.53 2.39 8.53
N SER A 117 -9.09 2.29 7.32
CA SER A 117 -9.08 1.00 6.61
C SER A 117 -7.97 0.89 5.57
N GLY A 118 -7.93 1.76 4.55
CA GLY A 118 -6.99 1.59 3.43
C GLY A 118 -5.52 1.83 3.80
N LEU A 119 -5.23 2.94 4.49
CA LEU A 119 -3.86 3.27 4.88
C LEU A 119 -3.31 2.28 5.91
N LEU A 120 -4.11 1.96 6.94
CA LEU A 120 -3.72 1.00 7.97
C LEU A 120 -3.49 -0.40 7.37
N GLN A 121 -4.36 -0.85 6.47
CA GLN A 121 -4.21 -2.12 5.79
C GLN A 121 -2.90 -2.17 4.98
N ASN A 122 -2.52 -1.08 4.31
CA ASN A 122 -1.25 -0.98 3.60
C ASN A 122 -0.05 -1.10 4.54
N TRP A 123 -0.07 -0.44 5.71
CA TRP A 123 0.99 -0.59 6.72
C TRP A 123 1.08 -2.01 7.27
N LEU A 124 -0.07 -2.68 7.43
CA LEU A 124 -0.16 -4.04 7.95
C LEU A 124 0.04 -5.12 6.88
N ALA A 125 0.10 -4.77 5.59
CA ALA A 125 0.16 -5.72 4.48
C ALA A 125 1.29 -6.76 4.62
N VAL A 126 2.39 -6.41 5.29
CA VAL A 126 3.51 -7.31 5.60
C VAL A 126 3.12 -8.50 6.51
N LEU A 127 2.05 -8.36 7.29
CA LEU A 127 1.50 -9.39 8.17
C LEU A 127 0.31 -10.14 7.56
N LEU A 128 -0.26 -9.60 6.48
CA LEU A 128 -1.45 -10.15 5.84
C LEU A 128 -1.08 -11.22 4.82
N PRO A 129 -1.91 -12.26 4.64
CA PRO A 129 -1.75 -13.19 3.54
C PRO A 129 -1.70 -12.44 2.21
N LEU A 130 -0.72 -12.78 1.37
CA LEU A 130 -0.65 -12.25 0.01
C LEU A 130 -1.87 -12.75 -0.76
N ALA A 131 -2.81 -11.86 -1.05
CA ALA A 131 -3.88 -12.10 -1.99
C ALA A 131 -3.28 -12.07 -3.41
N LEU A 132 -2.72 -13.20 -3.83
CA LEU A 132 -2.32 -13.35 -5.23
C LEU A 132 -3.59 -13.37 -6.07
N PRO A 133 -3.67 -12.58 -7.15
CA PRO A 133 -4.76 -12.75 -8.11
C PRO A 133 -4.74 -14.20 -8.60
N GLU A 134 -5.92 -14.78 -8.84
CA GLU A 134 -5.96 -16.09 -9.49
C GLU A 134 -5.15 -15.98 -10.79
N PRO A 135 -4.22 -16.93 -11.04
CA PRO A 135 -3.42 -16.89 -12.25
C PRO A 135 -4.38 -16.97 -13.43
N SER A 136 -4.63 -15.82 -14.05
CA SER A 136 -5.41 -15.74 -15.28
C SER A 136 -4.64 -16.54 -16.32
N GLN A 137 -5.31 -17.49 -16.98
CA GLN A 137 -4.73 -18.29 -18.06
C GLN A 137 -4.18 -17.43 -19.23
N ASN A 138 -4.49 -16.14 -19.26
CA ASN A 138 -3.99 -15.15 -20.22
C ASN A 138 -2.59 -14.63 -19.88
N VAL A 139 -1.65 -15.50 -19.49
CA VAL A 139 -0.22 -15.12 -19.42
C VAL A 139 0.41 -15.07 -20.82
N THR A 140 -0.28 -15.62 -21.82
CA THR A 140 0.22 -15.69 -23.20
C THR A 140 0.32 -14.30 -23.84
N GLU A 141 -0.57 -13.35 -23.51
CA GLU A 141 -0.61 -12.01 -24.14
C GLU A 141 -0.87 -10.88 -23.11
N PRO A 142 0.15 -10.53 -22.30
CA PRO A 142 0.03 -9.49 -21.27
C PRO A 142 -0.37 -8.12 -21.84
N LEU A 143 0.08 -7.79 -23.05
CA LEU A 143 -0.19 -6.51 -23.70
C LEU A 143 -1.66 -6.35 -24.08
N GLU A 144 -2.30 -7.39 -24.62
CA GLU A 144 -3.73 -7.34 -24.95
C GLU A 144 -4.58 -7.15 -23.71
N SER A 145 -4.19 -7.77 -22.58
CA SER A 145 -4.89 -7.59 -21.31
C SER A 145 -4.79 -6.18 -20.73
N ILE A 146 -3.69 -5.46 -21.02
CA ILE A 146 -3.51 -4.05 -20.61
C ILE A 146 -4.38 -3.15 -21.47
N VAL A 147 -4.42 -3.38 -22.79
CA VAL A 147 -5.27 -2.63 -23.72
C VAL A 147 -6.75 -2.80 -23.34
N HIS A 148 -7.20 -4.03 -23.09
CA HIS A 148 -8.59 -4.32 -22.70
C HIS A 148 -9.00 -3.82 -21.31
N ARG A 149 -8.05 -3.61 -20.39
CA ARG A 149 -8.36 -3.12 -19.04
C ARG A 149 -8.30 -1.60 -18.95
N SER A 150 -7.82 -0.96 -20.00
CA SER A 150 -7.61 0.48 -20.05
C SER A 150 -8.61 1.09 -21.04
N ASP A 151 -9.89 1.07 -20.66
CA ASP A 151 -10.99 1.69 -21.41
C ASP A 151 -10.83 3.22 -21.58
N ASP A 152 -9.83 3.82 -20.94
CA ASP A 152 -9.51 5.25 -20.90
C ASP A 152 -8.18 5.58 -21.63
N LEU A 153 -7.59 4.63 -22.35
CA LEU A 153 -6.41 4.90 -23.16
C LEU A 153 -6.81 5.55 -24.49
N ASP A 154 -6.15 6.65 -24.83
CA ASP A 154 -6.28 7.29 -26.14
C ASP A 154 -5.92 6.30 -27.26
N GLU A 155 -6.67 6.37 -28.36
CA GLU A 155 -6.48 5.53 -29.57
C GLU A 155 -5.03 5.57 -30.07
N GLY A 156 -4.37 6.73 -29.97
CA GLY A 156 -2.97 6.88 -30.37
C GLY A 156 -1.99 6.04 -29.53
N ILE A 157 -2.29 5.78 -28.25
CA ILE A 157 -1.48 4.92 -27.39
C ILE A 157 -1.72 3.45 -27.74
N ILE A 158 -2.97 3.07 -28.02
CA ILE A 158 -3.34 1.71 -28.46
C ILE A 158 -2.61 1.35 -29.76
N GLU A 159 -2.59 2.26 -30.72
CA GLU A 159 -1.87 2.07 -31.99
C GLU A 159 -0.35 1.92 -31.81
N ILE A 160 0.27 2.73 -30.93
CA ILE A 160 1.70 2.60 -30.61
C ILE A 160 1.99 1.23 -29.99
N MET A 161 1.12 0.75 -29.09
CA MET A 161 1.28 -0.57 -28.47
C MET A 161 1.18 -1.70 -29.50
N ALA A 162 0.26 -1.60 -30.47
CA ALA A 162 0.13 -2.57 -31.56
C ALA A 162 1.37 -2.62 -32.47
N LEU A 163 2.00 -1.47 -32.71
CA LEU A 163 3.25 -1.38 -33.48
C LEU A 163 4.47 -1.94 -32.73
N GLY A 164 4.37 -2.16 -31.43
CA GLY A 164 5.43 -2.77 -30.61
C GLY A 164 5.89 -4.14 -31.14
N ALA A 165 4.98 -4.91 -31.75
CA ALA A 165 5.32 -6.20 -32.38
C ALA A 165 6.15 -6.06 -33.67
N GLN A 166 6.14 -4.88 -34.30
CA GLN A 166 6.80 -4.59 -35.58
C GLN A 166 8.21 -3.98 -35.39
N GLY A 167 8.59 -3.70 -34.15
CA GLY A 167 9.93 -3.23 -33.78
C GLY A 167 10.05 -1.72 -33.58
N VAL A 168 11.24 -1.31 -33.17
CA VAL A 168 11.53 0.05 -32.67
C VAL A 168 11.26 1.14 -33.71
N ASP A 169 11.62 0.90 -34.97
CA ASP A 169 11.49 1.91 -36.03
C ASP A 169 10.02 2.25 -36.33
N ALA A 170 9.14 1.25 -36.29
CA ALA A 170 7.70 1.41 -36.52
C ALA A 170 7.04 2.22 -35.39
N VAL A 171 7.42 1.92 -34.14
CA VAL A 171 6.96 2.66 -32.95
C VAL A 171 7.45 4.11 -32.99
N GLN A 172 8.73 4.33 -33.31
CA GLN A 172 9.31 5.66 -33.37
C GLN A 172 8.67 6.53 -34.45
N ALA A 173 8.39 5.97 -35.62
CA ALA A 173 7.73 6.69 -36.72
C ALA A 173 6.32 7.15 -36.31
N ARG A 174 5.52 6.29 -35.68
CA ARG A 174 4.16 6.63 -35.25
C ARG A 174 4.15 7.65 -34.11
N LEU A 175 5.06 7.51 -33.15
CA LEU A 175 5.21 8.49 -32.07
C LEU A 175 5.59 9.87 -32.61
N HIS A 176 6.51 9.93 -33.59
CA HIS A 176 6.86 11.18 -34.26
C HIS A 176 5.67 11.81 -35.00
N GLU A 177 4.83 11.01 -35.65
CA GLU A 177 3.63 11.49 -36.33
C GLU A 177 2.63 12.10 -35.33
N LEU A 178 2.31 11.40 -34.24
CA LEU A 178 1.40 11.90 -33.21
C LEU A 178 1.90 13.18 -32.55
N LEU A 179 3.21 13.27 -32.26
CA LEU A 179 3.82 14.49 -31.73
C LEU A 179 3.72 15.65 -32.71
N ASN A 180 3.98 15.42 -34.01
CA ASN A 180 3.90 16.46 -35.02
C ASN A 180 2.46 16.94 -35.25
N THR A 181 1.48 16.04 -35.31
CA THR A 181 0.05 16.40 -35.43
C THR A 181 -0.44 17.20 -34.22
N SER A 182 0.04 16.90 -33.02
CA SER A 182 -0.29 17.68 -31.82
C SER A 182 0.42 19.04 -31.75
N LEU A 183 1.46 19.25 -32.56
CA LEU A 183 2.26 20.48 -32.61
C LEU A 183 1.94 21.36 -33.83
N GLU A 184 1.10 20.90 -34.77
CA GLU A 184 0.65 21.75 -35.87
C GLU A 184 -0.20 22.91 -35.29
N PRO A 185 0.20 24.17 -35.49
CA PRO A 185 -0.62 25.30 -35.07
C PRO A 185 -1.91 25.27 -35.89
N ALA A 186 -3.04 25.49 -35.23
CA ALA A 186 -4.34 25.70 -35.87
C ALA A 186 -4.20 26.80 -36.94
N SER A 187 -3.96 26.41 -38.19
CA SER A 187 -3.72 27.33 -39.29
C SER A 187 -5.04 27.97 -39.71
N GLU A 188 -5.12 29.26 -39.43
CA GLU A 188 -5.99 30.30 -39.99
C GLU A 188 -6.79 29.91 -41.25
N ASP A 189 -8.06 29.56 -41.04
CA ASP A 189 -9.16 29.70 -41.99
C ASP A 189 -9.54 31.21 -42.08
N GLN A 190 -9.75 31.90 -43.19
CA GLN A 190 -10.08 31.57 -44.57
C GLN A 190 -9.73 32.77 -45.47
N GLU A 191 -9.22 32.50 -46.67
CA GLU A 191 -9.19 33.45 -47.79
C GLU A 191 -10.60 33.92 -48.15
N GLU A 192 -10.85 35.23 -48.05
CA GLU A 192 -12.02 35.91 -48.60
C GLU A 192 -12.11 35.69 -50.12
N LYS A 193 -13.01 34.80 -50.56
CA LYS A 193 -13.53 34.81 -51.92
C LYS A 193 -14.54 35.94 -52.07
N SER A 194 -14.17 36.91 -52.88
CA SER A 194 -14.95 38.03 -53.37
C SER A 194 -16.15 37.61 -54.22
N GLU A 195 -17.36 38.02 -53.81
CA GLU A 195 -18.54 38.09 -54.69
C GLU A 195 -18.76 39.54 -55.17
N PRO A 196 -19.16 39.76 -56.43
CA PRO A 196 -19.35 41.10 -56.98
C PRO A 196 -20.74 41.65 -56.62
N ILE A 197 -20.78 42.81 -55.99
CA ILE A 197 -22.02 43.56 -55.71
C ILE A 197 -22.45 44.30 -56.98
N GLY A 198 -23.55 43.84 -57.59
CA GLY A 198 -24.35 44.64 -58.50
C GLY A 198 -25.30 45.55 -57.73
N ILE A 199 -25.11 46.87 -57.81
CA ILE A 199 -26.11 47.87 -57.41
C ILE A 199 -26.38 48.79 -58.60
N VAL A 200 -27.67 48.87 -58.90
CA VAL A 200 -28.33 49.69 -59.92
C VAL A 200 -28.40 51.14 -59.43
N PHE A 201 -28.08 52.09 -60.30
CA PHE A 201 -28.27 53.53 -60.09
C PHE A 201 -29.70 53.94 -60.49
N GLU A 202 -30.42 54.61 -59.60
CA GLU A 202 -31.32 55.75 -59.85
C GLU A 202 -31.32 56.69 -58.63
#